data_AF-A0A947BTS0-F1
#
_entry.id   AF-A0A947BTS0-F1
#
_cell.length_a   1.000
_cell.length_b   1.000
_cell.length_c   1.000
_cell.angle_alpha   90.00
_cell.angle_beta   90.00
_cell.angle_gamma   90.00
#
_symmetry.space_group_name_H-M   'P 1'
#
loop_
_entity.id
_entity.type
_entity.pdbx_description
1 polymer ?
#
loop_
_entity_poly.entity_id
_entity_poly.type
_entity_poly.pdbx_seq_one_letter_code
_entity_poly.pdbx_strand_id
1 'polypeptide(L)'
;MRSAEYYLSEYAKDHQDPVNQVLHKICVPAIMVSLLGLLWSIPVPGVLAALGPYANWATAFIMLAMVYYAVLSWRCVLGMLPVVVISILAVRWLNTFTWPLWQTSLAIFVVAWIGQFIGHAVEGRRPAFFRDLQFLLIGPLWVFAGAYRRLGFALAESQGAR
;
A
#
# COMPACT_ATOMS: atom_id res chain seq x y z
N MET A 1 3.11 6.26 19.50
CA MET A 1 2.34 5.65 18.39
C MET A 1 1.62 4.42 18.94
N ARG A 2 0.41 4.08 18.47
CA ARG A 2 -0.25 2.83 18.87
C ARG A 2 0.46 1.63 18.19
N SER A 3 0.21 0.40 18.65
CA SER A 3 0.84 -0.78 18.09
C SER A 3 0.30 -1.12 16.69
N ALA A 4 1.08 -1.87 15.90
CA ALA A 4 0.61 -2.40 14.62
C ALA A 4 -0.66 -3.26 14.78
N GLU A 5 -0.75 -4.05 15.86
CA GLU A 5 -1.94 -4.84 16.18
C GLU A 5 -3.19 -3.97 16.41
N TYR A 6 -3.03 -2.87 17.14
CA TYR A 6 -4.12 -1.91 17.34
C TYR A 6 -4.62 -1.37 16.00
N TYR A 7 -3.72 -0.89 15.13
CA TYR A 7 -4.14 -0.34 13.84
C TYR A 7 -4.77 -1.39 12.93
N LEU A 8 -4.21 -2.61 12.89
CA LEU A 8 -4.76 -3.71 12.10
C LEU A 8 -6.15 -4.14 12.60
N SER A 9 -6.37 -4.14 13.92
CA SER A 9 -7.68 -4.48 14.50
C SER A 9 -8.71 -3.37 14.28
N GLU A 10 -8.33 -2.09 14.46
CA GLU A 10 -9.20 -0.96 14.11
C GLU A 10 -9.56 -0.95 12.62
N TYR A 11 -8.58 -1.18 11.72
CA TYR A 11 -8.85 -1.25 10.29
C TYR A 11 -9.81 -2.40 9.96
N ALA A 12 -9.64 -3.56 10.60
CA ALA A 12 -10.51 -4.72 10.37
C ALA A 12 -11.98 -4.44 10.71
N LYS A 13 -12.29 -3.59 11.71
CA LYS A 13 -13.67 -3.26 12.09
C LYS A 13 -14.48 -2.64 10.95
N ASP A 14 -13.82 -1.95 10.03
CA ASP A 14 -14.46 -1.33 8.87
C ASP A 14 -14.52 -2.24 7.63
N HIS A 15 -14.08 -3.50 7.75
CA HIS A 15 -13.95 -4.43 6.62
C HIS A 15 -14.41 -5.84 7.03
N GLN A 16 -15.70 -6.01 7.27
CA GLN A 16 -16.31 -7.29 7.66
C GLN A 16 -16.99 -7.99 6.48
N ASP A 17 -17.48 -7.24 5.49
CA ASP A 17 -18.18 -7.80 4.34
C ASP A 17 -17.19 -8.52 3.37
N PRO A 18 -17.46 -9.77 2.97
CA PRO A 18 -16.56 -10.52 2.09
C PRO A 18 -16.29 -9.84 0.75
N VAL A 19 -17.28 -9.16 0.16
CA VAL A 19 -17.13 -8.42 -1.11
C VAL A 19 -16.17 -7.27 -0.92
N ASN A 20 -16.34 -6.50 0.15
CA ASN A 20 -15.44 -5.40 0.49
C ASN A 20 -14.00 -5.88 0.71
N GLN A 21 -13.81 -6.99 1.44
CA GLN A 21 -12.49 -7.57 1.65
C GLN A 21 -11.84 -8.07 0.36
N VAL A 22 -12.59 -8.68 -0.56
CA VAL A 22 -12.07 -9.14 -1.86
C VAL A 22 -11.65 -7.95 -2.71
N LEU A 23 -12.50 -6.92 -2.82
CA LEU A 23 -12.16 -5.70 -3.54
C LEU A 23 -10.91 -5.04 -2.97
N HIS A 24 -10.75 -4.99 -1.64
CA HIS A 24 -9.53 -4.49 -1.01
C HIS A 24 -8.28 -5.30 -1.38
N LYS A 25 -8.36 -6.63 -1.37
CA LYS A 25 -7.22 -7.50 -1.71
C LYS A 25 -6.74 -7.31 -3.16
N ILE A 26 -7.60 -6.85 -4.05
CA ILE A 26 -7.27 -6.60 -5.47
C ILE A 26 -6.87 -5.12 -5.68
N CYS A 27 -7.71 -4.20 -5.20
CA CYS A 27 -7.57 -2.78 -5.46
C CYS A 27 -6.42 -2.15 -4.67
N VAL A 28 -6.14 -2.55 -3.42
CA VAL A 28 -5.04 -1.96 -2.64
C VAL A 28 -3.68 -2.20 -3.31
N PRO A 29 -3.29 -3.43 -3.71
CA PRO A 29 -2.06 -3.64 -4.47
C PRO A 29 -2.00 -2.84 -5.78
N ALA A 30 -3.12 -2.76 -6.51
CA ALA A 30 -3.20 -1.98 -7.75
C ALA A 30 -2.99 -0.47 -7.49
N ILE A 31 -3.59 0.07 -6.41
CA ILE A 31 -3.39 1.46 -5.96
C ILE A 31 -1.94 1.70 -5.56
N MET A 32 -1.29 0.76 -4.85
CA MET A 32 0.12 0.89 -4.49
C MET A 32 1.01 1.02 -5.73
N VAL A 33 0.89 0.08 -6.68
CA VAL A 33 1.71 0.09 -7.91
C VAL A 33 1.45 1.35 -8.72
N SER A 34 0.18 1.71 -8.93
CA SER A 34 -0.19 2.87 -9.73
C SER A 34 0.20 4.20 -9.07
N LEU A 35 0.07 4.33 -7.74
CA LEU A 35 0.57 5.51 -7.02
C LEU A 35 2.08 5.66 -7.19
N LEU A 36 2.83 4.56 -7.05
CA LEU A 36 4.28 4.59 -7.27
C LEU A 36 4.62 4.95 -8.72
N GLY A 37 3.89 4.44 -9.72
CA GLY A 37 4.07 4.80 -11.12
C GLY A 37 3.77 6.26 -11.43
N LEU A 38 2.74 6.83 -10.79
CA LEU A 38 2.42 8.26 -10.87
C LEU A 38 3.55 9.10 -10.27
N LEU A 39 4.01 8.77 -9.05
CA LEU A 39 5.12 9.47 -8.40
C LEU A 39 6.43 9.33 -9.19
N TRP A 40 6.68 8.18 -9.81
CA TRP A 40 7.85 7.93 -10.65
C TRP A 40 7.86 8.84 -11.88
N SER A 41 6.69 9.17 -12.40
CA SER A 41 6.53 9.99 -13.61
C SER A 41 6.67 11.48 -13.35
N ILE A 42 6.76 11.92 -12.09
CA ILE A 42 6.95 13.33 -11.74
C ILE A 42 8.41 13.72 -12.03
N PRO A 43 8.66 14.79 -12.81
CA PRO A 43 10.01 15.27 -13.06
C PRO A 43 10.77 15.58 -11.76
N VAL A 44 12.06 15.25 -11.75
CA VAL A 44 12.95 15.52 -10.62
C VAL A 44 13.98 16.59 -11.01
N PRO A 45 14.47 17.41 -10.06
CA PRO A 45 15.59 18.31 -10.31
C PRO A 45 16.81 17.56 -10.87
N GLY A 46 17.59 18.19 -11.75
CA GLY A 46 18.74 17.58 -12.41
C GLY A 46 19.77 16.97 -11.45
N VAL A 47 19.94 17.57 -10.26
CA VAL A 47 20.80 17.03 -9.19
C VAL A 47 20.35 15.66 -8.71
N LEU A 48 19.03 15.44 -8.56
CA LEU A 48 18.50 14.12 -8.20
C LEU A 48 18.58 13.16 -9.37
N ALA A 49 18.26 13.61 -10.59
CA ALA A 49 18.38 12.78 -11.80
C ALA A 49 19.80 12.23 -12.00
N ALA A 50 20.83 13.01 -11.64
CA ALA A 50 22.23 12.61 -11.73
C ALA A 50 22.62 11.47 -10.76
N LEU A 51 21.86 11.25 -9.68
CA LEU A 51 22.08 10.14 -8.75
C LEU A 51 21.61 8.79 -9.32
N GLY A 52 20.86 8.80 -10.43
CA GLY A 52 20.42 7.61 -11.16
C GLY A 52 18.89 7.48 -11.25
N PRO A 53 18.39 6.48 -11.99
CA PRO A 53 16.98 6.38 -12.35
C PRO A 53 16.03 6.11 -11.16
N TYR A 54 16.58 5.61 -10.05
CA TYR A 54 15.83 5.34 -8.82
C TYR A 54 15.80 6.54 -7.86
N ALA A 55 16.51 7.63 -8.14
CA ALA A 55 16.47 8.84 -7.33
C ALA A 55 15.25 9.71 -7.72
N ASN A 56 14.06 9.25 -7.34
CA ASN A 56 12.79 9.87 -7.70
C ASN A 56 11.79 9.93 -6.54
N TRP A 57 10.65 10.58 -6.76
CA TRP A 57 9.62 10.78 -5.75
C TRP A 57 8.96 9.49 -5.28
N ALA A 58 8.88 8.44 -6.12
CA ALA A 58 8.38 7.14 -5.70
C ALA A 58 9.31 6.48 -4.69
N THR A 59 10.63 6.52 -4.93
CA THR A 59 11.62 6.01 -3.97
C THR A 59 11.60 6.79 -2.67
N ALA A 60 11.49 8.12 -2.73
CA ALA A 60 11.36 8.95 -1.53
C ALA A 60 10.11 8.58 -0.70
N PHE A 61 8.97 8.36 -1.36
CA PHE A 61 7.74 7.91 -0.72
C PHE A 61 7.88 6.52 -0.10
N ILE A 62 8.50 5.57 -0.82
CA ILE A 62 8.81 4.23 -0.28
C ILE A 62 9.66 4.33 0.98
N MET A 63 10.73 5.13 0.96
CA MET A 63 11.60 5.30 2.13
C MET A 63 10.82 5.83 3.33
N LEU A 64 9.96 6.84 3.12
CA LEU A 64 9.10 7.36 4.18
C LEU A 64 8.13 6.30 4.72
N ALA A 65 7.50 5.52 3.84
CA ALA A 65 6.60 4.44 4.23
C ALA A 65 7.34 3.33 4.99
N MET A 66 8.56 2.97 4.57
CA MET A 66 9.38 1.98 5.27
C MET A 66 9.85 2.47 6.64
N VAL A 67 10.15 3.77 6.78
CA VAL A 67 10.40 4.38 8.11
C VAL A 67 9.17 4.30 8.98
N TYR A 68 7.98 4.64 8.46
CA TYR A 68 6.72 4.48 9.17
C TYR A 68 6.49 3.02 9.63
N TYR A 69 6.76 2.04 8.76
CA TYR A 69 6.67 0.63 9.12
C TYR A 69 7.72 0.21 10.16
N ALA A 70 8.93 0.78 10.13
CA ALA A 70 9.94 0.54 11.15
C ALA A 70 9.50 1.08 12.53
N VAL A 71 8.84 2.24 12.57
CA VAL A 71 8.24 2.79 13.80
C VAL A 71 7.12 1.88 14.34
N LEU A 72 6.37 1.21 13.46
CA LEU A 72 5.36 0.24 13.87
C LEU A 72 5.95 -1.08 14.40
N SER A 73 6.85 -1.71 13.63
CA SER A 73 7.58 -2.92 14.02
C SER A 73 8.56 -3.33 12.91
N TRP A 74 9.74 -3.85 13.27
CA TRP A 74 10.67 -4.45 12.30
C TRP A 74 10.03 -5.60 11.47
N ARG A 75 9.02 -6.29 12.02
CA ARG A 75 8.29 -7.34 11.29
C ARG A 75 7.43 -6.77 10.16
N CYS A 76 6.89 -5.56 10.33
CA CYS A 76 6.18 -4.83 9.27
C CYS A 76 7.15 -4.46 8.13
N VAL A 77 8.38 -4.06 8.45
CA VAL A 77 9.44 -3.81 7.45
C VAL A 77 9.73 -5.07 6.64
N LEU A 78 10.00 -6.20 7.31
CA LEU A 78 10.27 -7.46 6.61
C LEU A 78 9.09 -7.94 5.77
N GLY A 79 7.86 -7.77 6.27
CA GLY A 79 6.66 -8.10 5.51
C GLY A 79 6.48 -7.21 4.29
N MET A 80 6.73 -5.91 4.39
CA MET A 80 6.48 -5.00 3.28
C MET A 80 7.63 -4.91 2.27
N LEU A 81 8.84 -5.35 2.62
CA LEU A 81 10.00 -5.38 1.71
C LEU A 81 9.72 -6.14 0.40
N PRO A 82 9.25 -7.40 0.40
CA PRO A 82 8.89 -8.10 -0.84
C PRO A 82 7.80 -7.39 -1.64
N VAL A 83 6.80 -6.81 -0.96
CA VAL A 83 5.70 -6.07 -1.61
C VAL A 83 6.24 -4.83 -2.33
N VAL A 84 7.16 -4.10 -1.71
CA VAL A 84 7.84 -2.95 -2.32
C VAL A 84 8.66 -3.37 -3.54
N VAL A 85 9.45 -4.45 -3.43
CA VAL A 85 10.25 -4.96 -4.56
C VAL A 85 9.35 -5.35 -5.73
N ILE A 86 8.28 -6.11 -5.48
CA ILE A 86 7.30 -6.50 -6.50
C ILE A 86 6.64 -5.26 -7.11
N SER A 87 6.31 -4.24 -6.30
CA SER A 87 5.70 -3.02 -6.79
C SER A 87 6.64 -2.22 -7.70
N ILE A 88 7.93 -2.14 -7.37
CA ILE A 88 8.95 -1.50 -8.22
C ILE A 88 9.08 -2.27 -9.54
N LEU A 89 9.15 -3.61 -9.49
CA LEU A 89 9.20 -4.44 -10.70
C LEU A 89 7.96 -4.26 -11.57
N ALA A 90 6.77 -4.17 -10.96
CA ALA A 90 5.53 -3.90 -11.65
C ALA A 90 5.53 -2.50 -12.31
N VAL A 91 5.97 -1.46 -11.62
CA VAL A 91 6.13 -0.11 -12.21
C VAL A 91 7.07 -0.15 -13.40
N ARG A 92 8.21 -0.85 -13.29
CA ARG A 92 9.15 -0.99 -14.39
C ARG A 92 8.56 -1.75 -15.58
N TRP A 93 7.74 -2.75 -15.32
CA TRP A 93 7.02 -3.49 -16.36
C TRP A 93 5.96 -2.62 -17.03
N LEU A 94 5.17 -1.85 -16.29
CA LEU A 94 4.22 -0.89 -16.87
C LEU A 94 4.93 0.16 -17.75
N ASN A 95 6.17 0.54 -17.41
CA ASN A 95 6.96 1.48 -18.19
C ASN A 95 7.48 0.91 -19.53
N THR A 96 7.26 -0.38 -19.83
CA THR A 96 7.56 -0.96 -21.16
C THR A 96 6.36 -0.91 -22.11
N PHE A 97 5.19 -0.48 -21.63
CA PHE A 97 3.99 -0.37 -22.45
C PHE A 97 4.13 0.78 -23.44
N THR A 98 3.33 0.73 -24.51
CA THR A 98 3.30 1.80 -25.53
C THR A 98 2.73 3.11 -24.99
N TRP A 99 1.89 3.05 -23.96
CA TRP A 99 1.30 4.21 -23.31
C TRP A 99 2.25 4.75 -22.22
N PRO A 100 2.42 6.09 -22.11
CA PRO A 100 3.18 6.71 -21.04
C PRO A 100 2.81 6.16 -19.65
N LEU A 101 3.83 5.89 -18.81
CA LEU A 101 3.66 5.31 -17.48
C LEU A 101 2.61 6.04 -16.64
N TRP A 102 2.59 7.37 -16.67
CA TRP A 102 1.64 8.16 -15.90
C TRP A 102 0.19 7.94 -16.35
N GLN A 103 -0.08 7.73 -17.64
CA GLN A 103 -1.43 7.49 -18.17
C GLN A 103 -1.92 6.10 -17.75
N THR A 104 -1.08 5.09 -17.96
CA THR A 104 -1.36 3.71 -17.55
C THR A 104 -1.59 3.64 -16.04
N SER A 105 -0.73 4.30 -15.26
CA SER A 105 -0.85 4.36 -13.80
C SER A 105 -2.11 5.11 -13.37
N LEU A 106 -2.42 6.25 -14.00
CA LEU A 106 -3.64 7.01 -13.68
C LEU A 106 -4.91 6.20 -13.93
N ALA A 107 -4.97 5.49 -15.06
CA ALA A 107 -6.11 4.63 -15.38
C ALA A 107 -6.29 3.52 -14.33
N ILE A 108 -5.22 2.82 -13.97
CA ILE A 108 -5.25 1.78 -12.93
C ILE A 108 -5.67 2.39 -11.58
N PHE A 109 -5.10 3.54 -11.21
CA PHE A 109 -5.39 4.22 -9.95
C PHE A 109 -6.88 4.57 -9.84
N VAL A 110 -7.47 5.19 -10.87
CA VAL A 110 -8.88 5.57 -10.89
C VAL A 110 -9.79 4.33 -10.81
N VAL A 111 -9.54 3.31 -11.64
CA VAL A 111 -10.34 2.08 -11.65
C VAL A 111 -10.27 1.36 -10.30
N ALA A 112 -9.09 1.26 -9.71
CA ALA A 112 -8.91 0.59 -8.43
C ALA A 112 -9.57 1.36 -7.27
N TRP A 113 -9.53 2.69 -7.28
CA TRP A 113 -10.26 3.51 -6.31
C TRP A 113 -11.78 3.37 -6.43
N ILE A 114 -12.32 3.34 -7.66
CA ILE A 114 -13.74 3.05 -7.89
C ILE A 114 -14.10 1.69 -7.26
N GLY A 115 -13.28 0.67 -7.49
CA GLY A 115 -13.44 -0.65 -6.86
C GLY A 115 -13.44 -0.59 -5.33
N GLN A 116 -12.50 0.13 -4.70
CA GLN A 116 -12.50 0.30 -3.25
C GLN A 116 -13.76 1.01 -2.74
N PHE A 117 -14.21 2.06 -3.42
CA PHE A 117 -15.43 2.78 -3.01
C PHE A 117 -16.69 1.93 -3.18
N ILE A 118 -16.77 1.07 -4.20
CA ILE A 118 -17.84 0.08 -4.33
C ILE A 118 -17.82 -0.88 -3.13
N GLY A 119 -16.63 -1.37 -2.74
CA GLY A 119 -16.49 -2.24 -1.57
C GLY A 119 -17.01 -1.57 -0.29
N HIS A 120 -16.65 -0.30 -0.07
CA HIS A 120 -17.15 0.46 1.07
C HIS A 120 -18.64 0.79 1.00
N ALA A 121 -19.18 0.99 -0.20
CA ALA A 121 -20.62 1.18 -0.37
C ALA A 121 -21.41 -0.08 0.03
N VAL A 122 -20.90 -1.27 -0.33
CA VAL A 122 -21.47 -2.56 0.09
C VAL A 122 -21.34 -2.76 1.61
N GLU A 123 -20.18 -2.44 2.18
CA GLU A 123 -19.93 -2.54 3.63
C GLU A 123 -20.83 -1.59 4.45
N GLY A 124 -21.29 -0.48 3.86
CA GLY A 124 -22.04 0.57 4.56
C GLY A 124 -21.20 1.42 5.52
N ARG A 125 -19.87 1.26 5.50
CA ARG A 125 -18.90 2.02 6.31
C ARG A 125 -17.99 2.85 5.44
N ARG A 126 -17.71 4.08 5.87
CA ARG A 126 -16.78 4.98 5.17
C ARG A 126 -15.35 4.47 5.28
N PRO A 127 -14.50 4.72 4.27
CA PRO A 127 -13.08 4.38 4.35
C PRO A 127 -12.38 4.96 5.58
N ALA A 128 -11.56 4.14 6.24
CA ALA A 128 -10.88 4.50 7.49
C ALA A 128 -9.95 5.71 7.35
N PHE A 129 -9.39 5.94 6.16
CA PHE A 129 -8.49 7.07 5.92
C PHE A 129 -9.16 8.45 5.98
N PHE A 130 -10.50 8.52 5.91
CA PHE A 130 -11.22 9.77 6.17
C PHE A 130 -11.14 10.18 7.63
N ARG A 131 -10.91 9.25 8.56
CA ARG A 131 -10.67 9.55 9.97
C ARG A 131 -9.21 9.89 10.22
N ASP A 132 -8.30 9.15 9.58
CA ASP A 132 -6.87 9.33 9.74
C ASP A 132 -6.09 8.82 8.53
N LEU A 133 -5.30 9.69 7.90
CA LEU A 133 -4.52 9.38 6.70
C LEU A 133 -3.55 8.21 6.90
N GLN A 134 -3.13 7.91 8.13
CA GLN A 134 -2.25 6.77 8.39
C GLN A 134 -2.88 5.44 7.94
N PHE A 135 -4.21 5.34 7.90
CA PHE A 135 -4.89 4.14 7.43
C PHE A 135 -4.65 3.83 5.94
N LEU A 136 -4.14 4.79 5.15
CA LEU A 136 -3.61 4.51 3.81
C LEU A 136 -2.39 3.60 3.83
N LEU A 137 -1.53 3.70 4.86
CA LEU A 137 -0.37 2.83 5.04
C LEU A 137 -0.71 1.53 5.80
N ILE A 138 -1.75 1.55 6.63
CA ILE A 138 -2.26 0.36 7.33
C ILE A 138 -3.04 -0.56 6.40
N GLY A 139 -3.79 -0.04 5.43
CA GLY A 139 -4.55 -0.85 4.47
C GLY A 139 -3.70 -1.91 3.74
N PRO A 140 -2.54 -1.55 3.15
CA PRO A 140 -1.57 -2.50 2.61
C PRO A 140 -1.13 -3.56 3.62
N LEU A 141 -0.73 -3.15 4.82
CA LEU A 141 -0.33 -4.10 5.88
C LEU A 141 -1.46 -5.09 6.18
N TRP A 142 -2.71 -4.62 6.27
CA TRP A 142 -3.86 -5.47 6.55
C TRP A 142 -4.13 -6.48 5.43
N VAL A 143 -4.04 -6.05 4.17
CA VAL A 143 -4.21 -6.94 3.00
C VAL A 143 -3.19 -8.07 3.02
N PHE A 144 -1.91 -7.75 3.27
CA PHE A 144 -0.84 -8.76 3.29
C PHE A 144 -0.74 -9.54 4.61
N ALA A 145 -1.23 -9.00 5.73
CA ALA A 145 -1.25 -9.68 7.02
C ALA A 145 -1.98 -11.02 6.94
N GLY A 146 -3.08 -11.09 6.18
CA GLY A 146 -3.83 -12.33 5.97
C GLY A 146 -3.00 -13.40 5.27
N ALA A 147 -2.20 -13.03 4.27
CA ALA A 147 -1.31 -13.94 3.56
C ALA A 147 -0.16 -14.40 4.47
N TYR A 148 0.47 -13.49 5.19
CA TYR A 148 1.58 -13.83 6.09
C TYR A 148 1.16 -14.73 7.25
N ARG A 149 -0.03 -14.52 7.82
CA ARG A 149 -0.55 -15.43 8.86
C ARG A 149 -0.66 -16.87 8.39
N ARG A 150 -1.03 -17.12 7.13
CA ARG A 150 -1.06 -18.47 6.53
C ARG A 150 0.33 -19.09 6.37
N LEU A 151 1.36 -18.25 6.27
CA LEU A 151 2.76 -18.64 6.17
C LEU A 151 3.44 -18.71 7.56
N GLY A 152 2.69 -18.54 8.65
CA GLY A 152 3.25 -18.54 10.01
C GLY A 152 4.00 -17.27 10.39
N PHE A 153 3.91 -16.19 9.60
CA PHE A 153 4.56 -14.91 9.88
C PHE A 153 3.54 -13.87 10.38
N ALA A 154 3.77 -13.32 11.57
CA ALA A 154 2.90 -12.30 12.15
C ALA A 154 3.54 -10.91 12.00
N LEU A 155 2.88 -10.02 11.23
CA LEU A 155 3.31 -8.63 11.04
C LEU A 155 3.23 -7.78 12.31
N ALA A 156 2.32 -8.14 13.21
CA ALA A 156 2.20 -7.59 14.53
C ALA A 156 2.32 -8.74 15.54
N GLU A 157 3.05 -8.52 16.62
CA GLU A 157 3.01 -9.41 17.77
C GLU A 157 1.63 -9.31 18.40
N SER A 158 0.95 -10.44 18.63
CA SER A 158 -0.18 -10.46 19.54
C SER A 158 0.34 -10.04 20.90
N GLN A 159 -0.23 -9.00 21.52
CA GLN A 159 0.01 -8.79 22.94
C GLN A 159 -0.47 -10.04 23.67
N GLY A 160 0.48 -10.91 24.04
CA GLY A 160 0.19 -12.03 24.90
C GLY A 160 -0.53 -11.49 26.13
N ALA A 161 -1.68 -12.07 26.44
CA ALA A 161 -2.37 -11.83 27.69
C ALA A 161 -1.33 -11.91 28.83
N ARG A 162 -1.04 -10.76 29.42
CA ARG A 162 -0.36 -10.66 30.71
C ARG A 162 -1.38 -10.14 31.70
#